data_AF-A0A218PRV3-F1
#
_entry.id   AF-A0A218PRV3-F1
#
_cell.length_a   1.000
_cell.length_b   1.000
_cell.length_c   1.000
_cell.angle_alpha   90.00
_cell.angle_beta   90.00
_cell.angle_gamma   90.00
#
_symmetry.space_group_name_H-M   'P 1'
#
loop_
_entity.id
_entity.type
_entity.pdbx_description
1 polymer ?
#
loop_
_entity_poly.entity_id
_entity_poly.type
_entity_poly.pdbx_seq_one_letter_code
_entity_poly.pdbx_strand_id
1 'polypeptide(L)'
;MLRDDSEVQPDDEHASSQDAEAADEDRARVCVGLPCALAGAEQFCHSLVESGLVRSDEITRETCLAQCWRAPAISRDGRIYSGASETSDFGPAESFEQYCASGGYGVLKSCLAKRRSLESVLCSLSSAAVRSFEKADAPFGVRIRELRARYSTVKIVMLIDEHGPGEMAQSFFLSQFPQRVLEGLLIVAHALGAPEIVLCYSRRHESACRKFYKEFLFLKDRGLGANVRFTLIDAESQSEQQSLRQICLTSNSEEPSASALIADPEFVAWVPEIVATGDALDGDAATGPQTLYALLGCVSRPGIYKAPVFSTVHELIALAGGIRAGESLHSFVPGDWDRVALPAHHSNLRVDAEILGHTERMTFPIVFISKSDNLQRQTAFPSFSN
;
A
#
# COMPACT_ATOMS: atom_id res chain seq x y z
N MET A 1 64.66 31.68 24.96
CA MET A 1 63.48 31.91 25.82
C MET A 1 62.32 32.18 24.91
N LEU A 2 61.32 31.31 24.93
CA LEU A 2 59.89 31.52 24.70
C LEU A 2 59.32 30.14 24.36
N ARG A 3 58.70 29.52 25.38
CA ARG A 3 57.82 28.36 25.26
C ARG A 3 56.47 28.89 24.80
N ASP A 4 55.87 28.21 23.85
CA ASP A 4 54.54 28.51 23.33
C ASP A 4 53.55 27.56 24.02
N ASP A 5 52.71 28.13 24.87
CA ASP A 5 51.57 27.46 25.50
C ASP A 5 50.38 27.65 24.55
N SER A 6 49.88 26.56 23.97
CA SER A 6 48.54 26.54 23.38
C SER A 6 47.76 25.37 23.96
N GLU A 7 46.84 25.74 24.85
CA GLU A 7 45.78 24.89 25.40
C GLU A 7 44.87 24.40 24.27
N VAL A 8 44.71 23.09 24.17
CA VAL A 8 43.73 22.43 23.31
C VAL A 8 42.37 22.54 24.02
N GLN A 9 41.43 23.26 23.42
CA GLN A 9 40.01 23.19 23.77
C GLN A 9 39.46 21.80 23.41
N PRO A 10 38.53 21.21 24.20
CA PRO A 10 37.88 19.98 23.81
C PRO A 10 36.76 20.29 22.81
N ASP A 11 36.87 19.72 21.60
CA ASP A 11 35.77 19.65 20.64
C ASP A 11 34.71 18.66 21.16
N ASP A 12 33.63 19.20 21.72
CA ASP A 12 32.35 18.51 21.86
C ASP A 12 31.65 18.53 20.50
N GLU A 13 31.75 17.46 19.70
CA GLU A 13 30.78 17.19 18.61
C GLU A 13 30.96 15.78 18.01
N HIS A 14 30.55 14.76 18.77
CA HIS A 14 30.18 13.45 18.20
C HIS A 14 28.84 13.02 18.77
N ALA A 15 27.76 13.70 18.36
CA ALA A 15 26.43 13.08 18.42
C ALA A 15 26.47 11.85 17.50
N SER A 16 26.28 10.67 18.09
CA SER A 16 26.38 9.41 17.35
C SER A 16 25.23 9.32 16.34
N SER A 17 25.40 8.58 15.24
CA SER A 17 24.33 8.36 14.25
C SER A 17 23.06 7.75 14.87
N GLN A 18 23.18 7.08 16.03
CA GLN A 18 22.07 6.54 16.80
C GLN A 18 21.25 7.63 17.53
N ASP A 19 21.88 8.73 17.94
CA ASP A 19 21.20 9.88 18.58
C ASP A 19 20.43 10.71 17.54
N ALA A 20 20.92 10.76 16.31
CA ALA A 20 20.25 11.43 15.19
C ALA A 20 19.03 10.65 14.67
N GLU A 21 19.10 9.31 14.62
CA GLU A 21 17.98 8.44 14.26
C GLU A 21 16.88 8.44 15.32
N ALA A 22 17.23 8.37 16.60
CA ALA A 22 16.27 8.49 17.71
C ALA A 22 15.57 9.87 17.73
N ALA A 23 16.30 10.94 17.37
CA ALA A 23 15.74 12.29 17.28
C ALA A 23 14.77 12.51 16.11
N ASP A 24 14.84 11.70 15.05
CA ASP A 24 13.93 11.77 13.90
C ASP A 24 12.66 10.89 14.09
N GLU A 25 12.74 9.80 14.87
CA GLU A 25 11.56 9.03 15.29
C GLU A 25 10.58 9.87 16.15
N ASP A 26 11.11 10.84 16.90
CA ASP A 26 10.34 11.73 17.77
C ASP A 26 9.70 12.94 17.03
N ARG A 27 9.91 13.11 15.72
CA ARG A 27 9.33 14.23 14.98
C ARG A 27 7.95 13.91 14.42
N ALA A 28 7.03 14.86 14.53
CA ALA A 28 5.74 14.77 13.88
C ALA A 28 5.88 15.01 12.38
N ARG A 29 5.53 14.02 11.57
CA ARG A 29 5.60 14.07 10.11
C ARG A 29 4.22 14.41 9.55
N VAL A 30 4.11 15.52 8.84
CA VAL A 30 2.85 16.01 8.25
C VAL A 30 2.86 15.73 6.76
N CYS A 31 1.86 14.98 6.29
CA CYS A 31 1.69 14.71 4.87
C CYS A 31 1.21 15.97 4.13
N VAL A 32 2.01 16.47 3.19
CA VAL A 32 1.65 17.60 2.31
C VAL A 32 1.29 17.17 0.89
N GLY A 33 1.13 15.86 0.67
CA GLY A 33 0.68 15.31 -0.61
C GLY A 33 -0.72 15.78 -0.96
N LEU A 34 -1.03 15.85 -2.26
CA LEU A 34 -2.24 16.47 -2.78
C LEU A 34 -3.52 16.07 -2.01
N PRO A 35 -3.85 14.77 -1.80
CA PRO A 35 -5.05 14.41 -1.04
C PRO A 35 -5.08 14.97 0.40
N CYS A 36 -3.96 15.00 1.10
CA CYS A 36 -3.86 15.55 2.46
C CYS A 36 -3.90 17.07 2.48
N ALA A 37 -3.27 17.73 1.50
CA ALA A 37 -3.35 19.18 1.34
C ALA A 37 -4.80 19.64 1.09
N LEU A 38 -5.53 18.97 0.18
CA LEU A 38 -6.95 19.24 -0.09
C LEU A 38 -7.84 18.97 1.13
N ALA A 39 -7.45 18.01 1.97
CA ALA A 39 -8.15 17.69 3.21
C ALA A 39 -7.75 18.60 4.40
N GLY A 40 -6.94 19.65 4.18
CA GLY A 40 -6.58 20.63 5.20
C GLY A 40 -5.49 20.17 6.17
N ALA A 41 -4.45 19.49 5.67
CA ALA A 41 -3.35 18.98 6.50
C ALA A 41 -2.67 20.04 7.37
N GLU A 42 -2.50 21.28 6.90
CA GLU A 42 -1.90 22.35 7.69
C GLU A 42 -2.82 22.80 8.83
N GLN A 43 -4.13 22.95 8.58
CA GLN A 43 -5.11 23.28 9.61
C GLN A 43 -5.21 22.17 10.65
N PHE A 44 -5.18 20.91 10.20
CA PHE A 44 -5.17 19.76 11.09
C PHE A 44 -3.87 19.69 11.91
N CYS A 45 -2.72 20.00 11.32
CA CYS A 45 -1.46 20.09 12.06
C CYS A 45 -1.53 21.17 13.14
N HIS A 46 -2.03 22.36 12.81
CA HIS A 46 -2.21 23.44 13.79
C HIS A 46 -3.10 23.02 14.96
N SER A 47 -4.21 22.30 14.71
CA SER A 47 -5.07 21.84 15.81
C SER A 47 -4.38 20.80 16.70
N LEU A 48 -3.51 19.93 16.13
CA LEU A 48 -2.69 19.02 16.93
C LEU A 48 -1.65 19.77 17.77
N VAL A 49 -1.08 20.87 17.25
CA VAL A 49 -0.17 21.75 18.00
C VAL A 49 -0.90 22.44 19.15
N GLU A 50 -2.08 23.02 18.89
CA GLU A 50 -2.91 23.67 19.91
C GLU A 50 -3.33 22.70 21.02
N SER A 51 -3.56 21.42 20.68
CA SER A 51 -3.88 20.36 21.65
C SER A 51 -2.68 19.91 22.50
N GLY A 52 -1.45 20.30 22.14
CA GLY A 52 -0.22 19.85 22.77
C GLY A 52 0.24 18.44 22.38
N LEU A 53 -0.44 17.79 21.42
CA LEU A 53 -0.09 16.45 20.94
C LEU A 53 1.14 16.46 20.02
N VAL A 54 1.35 17.57 19.31
CA VAL A 54 2.50 17.80 18.45
C VAL A 54 3.15 19.11 18.89
N ARG A 55 4.48 19.15 19.00
CA ARG A 55 5.18 20.40 19.26
C ARG A 55 5.55 21.11 17.96
N SER A 56 5.44 22.43 17.92
CA SER A 56 5.67 23.22 16.70
C SER A 56 7.12 23.14 16.19
N ASP A 57 8.09 22.93 17.08
CA ASP A 57 9.52 22.76 16.77
C ASP A 57 9.88 21.34 16.29
N GLU A 58 8.99 20.37 16.45
CA GLU A 58 9.20 18.96 16.13
C GLU A 58 8.47 18.53 14.83
N ILE A 59 8.05 19.47 13.99
CA ILE A 59 7.32 19.17 12.75
C ILE A 59 8.28 19.00 11.57
N THR A 60 8.06 17.94 10.79
CA THR A 60 8.66 17.71 9.48
C THR A 60 7.55 17.55 8.45
N ARG A 61 7.67 18.18 7.28
CA ARG A 61 6.69 18.03 6.19
C ARG A 61 7.20 17.01 5.19
N GLU A 62 6.38 16.02 4.88
CA GLU A 62 6.72 14.94 3.94
C GLU A 62 5.72 14.87 2.80
N THR A 63 6.19 14.43 1.63
CA THR A 63 5.38 14.40 0.41
C THR A 63 4.21 13.44 0.50
N CYS A 64 4.35 12.28 1.14
CA CYS A 64 3.21 11.42 1.43
C CYS A 64 3.53 10.35 2.50
N LEU A 65 2.53 10.03 3.32
CA LEU A 65 2.56 9.00 4.37
C LEU A 65 1.82 7.70 3.98
N ALA A 66 1.41 7.56 2.72
CA ALA A 66 0.59 6.45 2.22
C ALA A 66 -0.68 6.22 3.05
N GLN A 67 -1.42 7.30 3.36
CA GLN A 67 -2.65 7.30 4.16
C GLN A 67 -3.77 8.09 3.49
N CYS A 68 -3.77 8.19 2.15
CA CYS A 68 -4.66 9.10 1.43
C CYS A 68 -6.16 8.79 1.61
N TRP A 69 -6.56 7.56 1.98
CA TRP A 69 -7.97 7.27 2.33
C TRP A 69 -8.40 7.87 3.67
N ARG A 70 -7.45 8.27 4.52
CA ARG A 70 -7.70 8.90 5.82
C ARG A 70 -7.18 10.33 5.84
N ALA A 71 -7.01 10.94 4.68
CA ALA A 71 -6.50 12.30 4.58
C ALA A 71 -7.34 13.27 5.45
N PRO A 72 -6.72 14.26 6.12
CA PRO A 72 -5.27 14.50 6.20
C PRO A 72 -4.58 13.52 7.15
N ALA A 73 -3.30 13.21 6.91
CA ALA A 73 -2.52 12.26 7.70
C ALA A 73 -1.28 12.91 8.33
N ILE A 74 -1.05 12.62 9.61
CA ILE A 74 0.12 13.04 10.40
C ILE A 74 0.66 11.81 11.13
N SER A 75 1.97 11.61 11.14
CA SER A 75 2.64 10.53 11.87
C SER A 75 3.40 11.08 13.07
N ARG A 76 3.26 10.48 14.25
CA ARG A 76 4.07 10.77 15.46
C ARG A 76 4.19 9.46 16.25
N ASP A 77 5.40 9.10 16.68
CA ASP A 77 5.66 7.87 17.46
C ASP A 77 5.15 6.58 16.80
N GLY A 78 5.31 6.49 15.48
CA GLY A 78 4.80 5.36 14.69
C GLY A 78 3.27 5.25 14.65
N ARG A 79 2.54 6.28 15.13
CA ARG A 79 1.08 6.36 15.07
C ARG A 79 0.63 7.35 14.02
N ILE A 80 -0.42 6.97 13.29
CA ILE A 80 -1.08 7.84 12.31
C ILE A 80 -2.29 8.51 12.96
N TYR A 81 -2.28 9.83 12.92
CA TYR A 81 -3.39 10.71 13.25
C TYR A 81 -4.04 11.16 11.95
N SER A 82 -5.37 11.10 11.91
CA SER A 82 -6.15 11.47 10.74
C SER A 82 -7.25 12.47 11.09
N GLY A 83 -7.51 13.42 10.19
CA GLY A 83 -8.66 14.32 10.31
C GLY A 83 -10.00 13.71 9.89
N ALA A 84 -9.98 12.52 9.26
CA ALA A 84 -11.19 11.74 9.01
C ALA A 84 -11.79 11.23 10.33
N SER A 85 -13.10 11.39 10.54
CA SER A 85 -13.80 10.64 11.59
C SER A 85 -13.58 9.14 11.36
N GLU A 86 -13.46 8.35 12.42
CA GLU A 86 -13.24 6.89 12.38
C GLU A 86 -14.33 6.11 11.60
N THR A 87 -15.29 6.80 11.00
CA THR A 87 -16.34 6.31 10.13
C THR A 87 -15.91 6.33 8.66
N SER A 88 -14.97 5.46 8.28
CA SER A 88 -14.92 4.99 6.89
C SER A 88 -15.99 3.91 6.71
N ASP A 89 -16.53 3.72 5.50
CA ASP A 89 -17.42 2.59 5.22
C ASP A 89 -16.72 1.22 5.34
N PHE A 90 -15.39 1.21 5.42
CA PHE A 90 -14.61 0.00 5.72
C PHE A 90 -14.60 -0.33 7.22
N GLY A 91 -15.13 0.56 8.07
CA GLY A 91 -15.10 0.41 9.52
C GLY A 91 -13.67 0.36 10.09
N PRO A 92 -13.50 -0.02 11.36
CA PRO A 92 -12.19 -0.40 11.87
C PRO A 92 -11.67 -1.61 11.10
N ALA A 93 -10.33 -1.74 11.02
CA ALA A 93 -9.68 -2.91 10.44
C ALA A 93 -10.30 -4.20 10.99
N GLU A 94 -10.57 -5.16 10.10
CA GLU A 94 -11.21 -6.42 10.48
C GLU A 94 -10.36 -7.16 11.52
N SER A 95 -10.94 -7.40 12.71
CA SER A 95 -10.27 -8.16 13.77
C SER A 95 -10.12 -9.63 13.38
N PHE A 96 -9.15 -10.32 14.00
CA PHE A 96 -8.98 -11.75 13.85
C PHE A 96 -10.27 -12.53 14.12
N GLU A 97 -11.00 -12.18 15.18
CA GLU A 97 -12.24 -12.84 15.57
C GLU A 97 -13.35 -12.63 14.54
N GLN A 98 -13.50 -11.39 14.02
CA GLN A 98 -14.47 -11.09 12.95
C GLN A 98 -14.15 -11.86 11.67
N TYR A 99 -12.88 -11.89 11.27
CA TYR A 99 -12.46 -12.63 10.09
C TYR A 99 -12.68 -14.14 10.24
N CYS A 100 -12.37 -14.71 11.42
CA CYS A 100 -12.66 -16.12 11.68
C CYS A 100 -14.17 -16.43 11.66
N ALA A 101 -14.99 -15.54 12.21
CA ALA A 101 -16.44 -15.70 12.27
C ALA A 101 -17.09 -15.68 10.87
N SER A 102 -16.51 -14.96 9.92
CA SER A 102 -16.94 -14.94 8.51
C SER A 102 -16.40 -16.11 7.67
N GLY A 103 -15.65 -17.04 8.29
CA GLY A 103 -15.08 -18.22 7.62
C GLY A 103 -13.60 -18.08 7.23
N GLY A 104 -12.96 -16.96 7.60
CA GLY A 104 -11.53 -16.72 7.41
C GLY A 104 -10.66 -17.82 8.01
N TYR A 105 -9.50 -18.03 7.39
CA TYR A 105 -8.59 -19.17 7.57
C TYR A 105 -9.15 -20.53 7.20
N GLY A 106 -10.41 -20.63 6.74
CA GLY A 106 -11.01 -21.89 6.30
C GLY A 106 -10.27 -22.50 5.11
N VAL A 107 -9.88 -21.67 4.15
CA VAL A 107 -9.14 -22.11 2.95
C VAL A 107 -7.73 -22.55 3.34
N LEU A 108 -7.01 -21.74 4.12
CA LEU A 108 -5.69 -22.10 4.61
C LEU A 108 -5.73 -23.43 5.38
N LYS A 109 -6.68 -23.60 6.31
CA LYS A 109 -6.86 -24.86 7.07
C LYS A 109 -7.15 -26.05 6.15
N SER A 110 -7.90 -25.85 5.07
CA SER A 110 -8.16 -26.89 4.06
C SER A 110 -6.90 -27.31 3.29
N CYS A 111 -6.06 -26.33 2.91
CA CYS A 111 -4.76 -26.57 2.29
C CYS A 111 -3.82 -27.33 3.23
N LEU A 112 -3.66 -26.86 4.48
CA LEU A 112 -2.81 -27.50 5.49
C LEU A 112 -3.24 -28.93 5.82
N ALA A 113 -4.55 -29.19 5.87
CA ALA A 113 -5.11 -30.51 6.10
C ALA A 113 -5.14 -31.40 4.85
N LYS A 114 -4.60 -30.93 3.70
CA LYS A 114 -4.61 -31.61 2.40
C LYS A 114 -6.01 -31.97 1.90
N ARG A 115 -7.07 -31.33 2.41
CA ARG A 115 -8.43 -31.44 1.87
C ARG A 115 -8.55 -30.69 0.54
N ARG A 116 -7.74 -29.65 0.36
CA ARG A 116 -7.47 -29.03 -0.93
C ARG A 116 -6.06 -29.40 -1.38
N SER A 117 -5.93 -29.98 -2.56
CA SER A 117 -4.64 -30.41 -3.10
C SER A 117 -3.83 -29.21 -3.61
N LEU A 118 -2.50 -29.34 -3.61
CA LEU A 118 -1.59 -28.34 -4.20
C LEU A 118 -1.99 -28.01 -5.65
N GLU A 119 -2.24 -29.03 -6.48
CA GLU A 119 -2.62 -28.81 -7.87
C GLU A 119 -3.94 -28.05 -8.02
N SER A 120 -4.91 -28.28 -7.14
CA SER A 120 -6.15 -27.50 -7.13
C SER A 120 -5.88 -26.02 -6.82
N VAL A 121 -5.03 -25.72 -5.82
CA VAL A 121 -4.64 -24.34 -5.50
C VAL A 121 -3.93 -23.69 -6.69
N LEU A 122 -2.95 -24.37 -7.28
CA LEU A 122 -2.18 -23.84 -8.41
C LEU A 122 -3.05 -23.64 -9.64
N CYS A 123 -4.01 -24.53 -9.91
CA CYS A 123 -4.97 -24.39 -10.99
C CYS A 123 -5.84 -23.14 -10.82
N SER A 124 -6.41 -22.91 -9.63
CA SER A 124 -7.18 -21.69 -9.34
C SER A 124 -6.36 -20.42 -9.56
N LEU A 125 -5.06 -20.44 -9.23
CA LEU A 125 -4.16 -19.30 -9.41
C LEU A 125 -3.57 -19.19 -10.82
N SER A 126 -3.92 -20.09 -11.75
CA SER A 126 -3.38 -20.10 -13.12
C SER A 126 -4.33 -19.52 -14.17
N SER A 127 -5.43 -18.86 -13.77
CA SER A 127 -6.41 -18.31 -14.71
C SER A 127 -5.88 -17.06 -15.46
N ALA A 128 -6.46 -16.78 -16.62
CA ALA A 128 -6.18 -15.56 -17.37
C ALA A 128 -6.59 -14.30 -16.59
N ALA A 129 -7.65 -14.39 -15.78
CA ALA A 129 -8.12 -13.29 -14.95
C ALA A 129 -7.12 -12.92 -13.85
N VAL A 130 -6.52 -13.93 -13.21
CA VAL A 130 -5.42 -13.71 -12.24
C VAL A 130 -4.27 -12.96 -12.91
N ARG A 131 -3.83 -13.41 -14.09
CA ARG A 131 -2.74 -12.74 -14.82
C ARG A 131 -3.09 -11.30 -15.16
N SER A 132 -4.29 -11.06 -15.69
CA SER A 132 -4.75 -9.73 -16.09
C SER A 132 -4.90 -8.78 -14.89
N PHE A 133 -5.42 -9.27 -13.77
CA PHE A 133 -5.56 -8.49 -12.55
C PHE A 133 -4.21 -8.09 -11.97
N GLU A 134 -3.27 -9.04 -11.91
CA GLU A 134 -1.92 -8.80 -11.39
C GLU A 134 -1.00 -8.06 -12.37
N LYS A 135 -1.48 -7.80 -13.59
CA LYS A 135 -0.71 -7.17 -14.68
C LYS A 135 0.65 -7.85 -14.91
N ALA A 136 0.70 -9.17 -14.77
CA ALA A 136 1.92 -9.97 -14.88
C ALA A 136 2.04 -10.68 -16.23
N ASP A 137 3.26 -11.05 -16.62
CA ASP A 137 3.52 -11.79 -17.87
C ASP A 137 2.95 -13.22 -17.85
N ALA A 138 2.92 -13.83 -16.67
CA ALA A 138 2.43 -15.20 -16.46
C ALA A 138 1.50 -15.29 -15.24
N PRO A 139 0.46 -16.16 -15.29
CA PRO A 139 -0.41 -16.39 -14.14
C PRO A 139 0.37 -16.79 -12.89
N PHE A 140 -0.08 -16.36 -11.71
CA PHE A 140 0.61 -16.57 -10.43
C PHE A 140 0.89 -18.05 -10.14
N GLY A 141 -0.07 -18.95 -10.40
CA GLY A 141 0.09 -20.39 -10.22
C GLY A 141 1.13 -21.02 -11.15
N VAL A 142 1.36 -20.46 -12.34
CA VAL A 142 2.41 -20.89 -13.27
C VAL A 142 3.78 -20.52 -12.71
N ARG A 143 3.95 -19.27 -12.25
CA ARG A 143 5.20 -18.82 -11.61
C ARG A 143 5.56 -19.65 -10.37
N ILE A 144 4.57 -20.03 -9.55
CA ILE A 144 4.81 -20.94 -8.42
C ILE A 144 5.32 -22.31 -8.92
N ARG A 145 4.72 -22.90 -9.96
CA ARG A 145 5.18 -24.19 -10.51
C ARG A 145 6.62 -24.12 -11.00
N GLU A 146 6.96 -23.08 -11.75
CA GLU A 146 8.30 -22.87 -12.30
C GLU A 146 9.35 -22.74 -11.18
N LEU A 147 9.07 -21.91 -10.18
CA LEU A 147 9.96 -21.70 -9.04
C LEU A 147 10.15 -23.00 -8.23
N ARG A 148 9.08 -23.76 -8.00
CA ARG A 148 9.14 -25.07 -7.32
C ARG A 148 9.94 -26.13 -8.10
N ALA A 149 9.87 -26.09 -9.42
CA ALA A 149 10.61 -27.02 -10.27
C ALA A 149 12.10 -26.69 -10.33
N ARG A 150 12.44 -25.40 -10.23
CA ARG A 150 13.82 -24.91 -10.36
C ARG A 150 14.60 -24.88 -9.05
N TYR A 151 13.95 -24.56 -7.93
CA TYR A 151 14.64 -24.34 -6.66
C TYR A 151 14.09 -25.23 -5.54
N SER A 152 14.99 -25.71 -4.68
CA SER A 152 14.64 -26.49 -3.48
C SER A 152 14.02 -25.64 -2.38
N THR A 153 14.35 -24.36 -2.33
CA THR A 153 13.82 -23.38 -1.37
C THR A 153 13.56 -22.08 -2.10
N VAL A 154 12.38 -21.48 -1.89
CA VAL A 154 12.00 -20.19 -2.48
C VAL A 154 11.43 -19.31 -1.37
N LYS A 155 11.84 -18.04 -1.33
CA LYS A 155 11.30 -17.05 -0.40
C LYS A 155 10.14 -16.29 -1.04
N ILE A 156 9.23 -15.77 -0.24
CA ILE A 156 8.26 -14.77 -0.71
C ILE A 156 8.80 -13.39 -0.35
N VAL A 157 8.79 -12.47 -1.31
CA VAL A 157 9.18 -11.09 -1.10
C VAL A 157 7.97 -10.21 -1.38
N MET A 158 7.51 -9.50 -0.35
CA MET A 158 6.46 -8.49 -0.45
C MET A 158 7.14 -7.12 -0.49
N LEU A 159 7.08 -6.45 -1.64
CA LEU A 159 7.68 -5.13 -1.84
C LEU A 159 6.58 -4.08 -1.77
N ILE A 160 6.69 -3.19 -0.79
CA ILE A 160 5.79 -2.03 -0.68
C ILE A 160 6.40 -0.86 -1.44
N ASP A 161 5.92 -0.71 -2.67
CA ASP A 161 6.52 0.08 -3.74
C ASP A 161 5.66 1.32 -4.05
N GLU A 162 5.06 1.97 -3.04
CA GLU A 162 4.18 3.14 -3.24
C GLU A 162 4.95 4.44 -3.02
N HIS A 163 5.09 5.27 -4.07
CA HIS A 163 6.03 6.41 -4.05
C HIS A 163 5.33 7.76 -4.06
N GLY A 164 4.13 7.83 -4.64
CA GLY A 164 3.38 9.06 -4.80
C GLY A 164 2.22 9.27 -3.81
N PRO A 165 1.76 10.51 -3.65
CA PRO A 165 0.38 10.78 -3.23
C PRO A 165 -0.62 9.99 -4.09
N GLY A 166 -1.61 9.38 -3.46
CA GLY A 166 -2.61 8.57 -4.15
C GLY A 166 -2.25 7.10 -4.35
N GLU A 167 -0.96 6.77 -4.39
CA GLU A 167 -0.48 5.39 -4.30
C GLU A 167 -0.52 4.94 -2.84
N MET A 168 -1.51 4.13 -2.48
CA MET A 168 -1.71 3.67 -1.10
C MET A 168 -2.40 2.31 -0.98
N ALA A 169 -2.64 1.62 -2.10
CA ALA A 169 -3.39 0.37 -2.11
C ALA A 169 -2.74 -0.73 -1.27
N GLN A 170 -1.42 -0.90 -1.39
CA GLN A 170 -0.69 -1.88 -0.61
C GLN A 170 -0.82 -1.56 0.89
N SER A 171 -0.57 -0.31 1.28
CA SER A 171 -0.73 0.14 2.68
C SER A 171 -2.17 0.04 3.18
N PHE A 172 -3.16 0.28 2.33
CA PHE A 172 -4.57 0.15 2.62
C PHE A 172 -4.93 -1.30 2.91
N PHE A 173 -4.53 -2.25 2.07
CA PHE A 173 -4.79 -3.68 2.29
C PHE A 173 -4.11 -4.20 3.56
N LEU A 174 -2.85 -3.83 3.80
CA LEU A 174 -2.15 -4.18 5.03
C LEU A 174 -2.84 -3.61 6.29
N SER A 175 -3.46 -2.43 6.17
CA SER A 175 -4.07 -1.74 7.31
C SER A 175 -5.53 -2.12 7.55
N GLN A 176 -6.33 -2.33 6.51
CA GLN A 176 -7.78 -2.56 6.61
C GLN A 176 -8.14 -4.04 6.57
N PHE A 177 -7.36 -4.85 5.83
CA PHE A 177 -7.63 -6.27 5.62
C PHE A 177 -6.44 -7.16 6.01
N PRO A 178 -5.79 -6.95 7.18
CA PRO A 178 -4.56 -7.66 7.54
C PRO A 178 -4.76 -9.17 7.58
N GLN A 179 -5.88 -9.65 8.14
CA GLN A 179 -6.14 -11.09 8.27
C GLN A 179 -6.29 -11.77 6.92
N ARG A 180 -6.94 -11.09 5.97
CA ARG A 180 -7.14 -11.57 4.61
C ARG A 180 -5.83 -11.65 3.82
N VAL A 181 -5.00 -10.61 3.90
CA VAL A 181 -3.65 -10.62 3.31
C VAL A 181 -2.82 -11.75 3.94
N LEU A 182 -2.88 -11.93 5.26
CA LEU A 182 -2.15 -13.00 5.97
C LEU A 182 -2.62 -14.39 5.54
N GLU A 183 -3.93 -14.64 5.43
CA GLU A 183 -4.43 -15.93 4.95
C GLU A 183 -3.91 -16.22 3.54
N GLY A 184 -4.06 -15.25 2.63
CA GLY A 184 -3.57 -15.37 1.26
C GLY A 184 -2.08 -15.66 1.19
N LEU A 185 -1.29 -14.89 1.92
CA LEU A 185 0.16 -15.04 1.98
C LEU A 185 0.58 -16.41 2.53
N LEU A 186 -0.12 -16.92 3.54
CA LEU A 186 0.13 -18.26 4.09
C LEU A 186 -0.31 -19.39 3.15
N ILE A 187 -1.37 -19.20 2.36
CA ILE A 187 -1.75 -20.13 1.27
C ILE A 187 -0.64 -20.17 0.22
N VAL A 188 -0.14 -19.01 -0.21
CA VAL A 188 0.96 -18.92 -1.17
C VAL A 188 2.24 -19.55 -0.60
N ALA A 189 2.58 -19.26 0.66
CA ALA A 189 3.73 -19.86 1.33
C ALA A 189 3.62 -21.39 1.39
N HIS A 190 2.43 -21.91 1.71
CA HIS A 190 2.18 -23.35 1.71
C HIS A 190 2.31 -23.96 0.30
N ALA A 191 1.71 -23.32 -0.71
CA ALA A 191 1.78 -23.79 -2.09
C ALA A 191 3.21 -23.78 -2.64
N LEU A 192 3.98 -22.74 -2.34
CA LEU A 192 5.37 -22.59 -2.74
C LEU A 192 6.32 -23.49 -1.94
N GLY A 193 5.95 -23.86 -0.71
CA GLY A 193 6.87 -24.47 0.25
C GLY A 193 7.88 -23.46 0.81
N ALA A 194 7.48 -22.19 0.92
CA ALA A 194 8.34 -21.10 1.30
C ALA A 194 8.62 -21.12 2.82
N PRO A 195 9.89 -21.19 3.26
CA PRO A 195 10.23 -21.13 4.67
C PRO A 195 10.25 -19.69 5.21
N GLU A 196 10.26 -18.70 4.32
CA GLU A 196 10.44 -17.29 4.68
C GLU A 196 9.62 -16.36 3.80
N ILE A 197 9.01 -15.38 4.47
CA ILE A 197 8.38 -14.18 3.90
C ILE A 197 9.25 -12.99 4.32
N VAL A 198 9.59 -12.13 3.36
CA VAL A 198 10.29 -10.87 3.58
C VAL A 198 9.36 -9.74 3.17
N LEU A 199 9.05 -8.82 4.07
CA LEU A 199 8.32 -7.59 3.78
C LEU A 199 9.31 -6.43 3.75
N CYS A 200 9.57 -5.92 2.56
CA CYS A 200 10.40 -4.74 2.35
C CYS A 200 9.51 -3.52 2.20
N TYR A 201 9.75 -2.50 3.01
CA TYR A 201 8.98 -1.27 2.99
C TYR A 201 9.90 -0.07 3.20
N SER A 202 9.41 1.14 2.97
CA SER A 202 10.11 2.38 3.28
C SER A 202 9.44 3.08 4.45
N ARG A 203 10.14 3.99 5.12
CA ARG A 203 9.70 4.71 6.33
C ARG A 203 8.27 5.26 6.29
N ARG A 204 7.73 5.62 5.12
CA ARG A 204 6.33 6.11 5.00
C ARG A 204 5.28 5.03 5.28
N HIS A 205 5.61 3.77 5.02
CA HIS A 205 4.73 2.61 5.17
C HIS A 205 4.90 1.91 6.52
N GLU A 206 5.87 2.37 7.32
CA GLU A 206 6.32 1.73 8.55
C GLU A 206 5.16 1.42 9.51
N SER A 207 4.25 2.38 9.75
CA SER A 207 3.08 2.16 10.62
C SER A 207 2.21 1.00 10.13
N ALA A 208 1.93 0.91 8.82
CA ALA A 208 1.12 -0.17 8.25
C ALA A 208 1.86 -1.52 8.34
N CYS A 209 3.14 -1.55 7.95
CA CYS A 209 3.94 -2.77 7.91
C CYS A 209 4.23 -3.34 9.31
N ARG A 210 4.56 -2.49 10.30
CA ARG A 210 4.79 -2.92 11.69
C ARG A 210 3.50 -3.42 12.34
N LYS A 211 2.34 -2.81 12.06
CA LYS A 211 1.04 -3.32 12.53
C LYS A 211 0.71 -4.66 11.90
N PHE A 212 0.86 -4.78 10.58
CA PHE A 212 0.67 -6.03 9.87
C PHE A 212 1.59 -7.16 10.39
N TYR A 213 2.84 -6.85 10.68
CA TYR A 213 3.78 -7.80 11.29
C TYR A 213 3.34 -8.26 12.68
N LYS A 214 2.81 -7.35 13.52
CA LYS A 214 2.24 -7.72 14.83
C LYS A 214 1.07 -8.68 14.68
N GLU A 215 0.20 -8.47 13.68
CA GLU A 215 -0.88 -9.40 13.37
C GLU A 215 -0.34 -10.78 12.97
N PHE A 216 0.73 -10.85 12.16
CA PHE A 216 1.40 -12.12 11.86
C PHE A 216 1.92 -12.83 13.12
N LEU A 217 2.60 -12.10 14.02
CA LEU A 217 3.09 -12.68 15.28
C LEU A 217 1.94 -13.23 16.13
N PHE A 218 0.84 -12.47 16.24
CA PHE A 218 -0.37 -12.89 16.94
C PHE A 218 -0.99 -14.17 16.36
N LEU A 219 -0.99 -14.34 15.03
CA LEU A 219 -1.41 -15.57 14.35
C LEU A 219 -0.46 -16.74 14.61
N LYS A 220 0.85 -16.46 14.58
CA LYS A 220 1.90 -17.45 14.79
C LYS A 220 1.80 -18.08 16.17
N ASP A 221 1.51 -17.29 17.20
CA ASP A 221 1.28 -17.77 18.58
C ASP A 221 0.07 -18.71 18.69
N ARG A 222 -0.86 -18.66 17.73
CA ARG A 222 -2.03 -19.55 17.61
C ARG A 222 -1.78 -20.75 16.69
N GLY A 223 -0.54 -20.94 16.23
CA GLY A 223 -0.13 -22.06 15.40
C GLY A 223 -0.36 -21.89 13.89
N LEU A 224 -0.95 -20.77 13.45
CA LEU A 224 -1.09 -20.46 12.03
C LEU A 224 0.20 -19.80 11.53
N GLY A 225 0.87 -20.44 10.55
CA GLY A 225 2.15 -19.93 10.03
C GLY A 225 3.38 -20.24 10.89
N ALA A 226 3.28 -21.18 11.84
CA ALA A 226 4.39 -21.56 12.74
C ALA A 226 5.69 -21.95 12.01
N ASN A 227 5.57 -22.55 10.82
CA ASN A 227 6.68 -23.02 10.00
C ASN A 227 7.26 -21.95 9.05
N VAL A 228 6.76 -20.71 9.11
CA VAL A 228 7.21 -19.62 8.25
C VAL A 228 7.90 -18.56 9.10
N ARG A 229 9.10 -18.17 8.67
CA ARG A 229 9.81 -16.98 9.18
C ARG A 229 9.26 -15.75 8.47
N PHE A 230 8.98 -14.70 9.22
CA PHE A 230 8.57 -13.42 8.65
C PHE A 230 9.62 -12.38 9.06
N THR A 231 10.25 -11.76 8.06
CA THR A 231 11.31 -10.78 8.21
C THR A 231 10.82 -9.41 7.71
N LEU A 232 11.08 -8.36 8.48
CA LEU A 232 10.88 -6.98 8.06
C LEU A 232 12.20 -6.38 7.59
N ILE A 233 12.18 -5.66 6.47
CA ILE A 233 13.31 -4.88 5.98
C ILE A 233 12.81 -3.46 5.75
N ASP A 234 13.39 -2.51 6.49
CA ASP A 234 13.28 -1.10 6.18
C ASP A 234 14.30 -0.80 5.08
N ALA A 235 13.80 -0.43 3.90
CA ALA A 235 14.59 -0.01 2.76
C ALA A 235 14.50 1.52 2.69
N GLU A 236 15.63 2.16 2.94
CA GLU A 236 15.69 3.61 3.16
C GLU A 236 15.42 4.39 1.86
N SER A 237 15.66 3.78 0.69
CA SER A 237 15.49 4.45 -0.59
C SER A 237 14.67 3.66 -1.62
N GLN A 238 14.02 4.41 -2.51
CA GLN A 238 13.36 3.85 -3.71
C GLN A 238 14.35 3.06 -4.58
N SER A 239 15.61 3.50 -4.66
CA SER A 239 16.66 2.80 -5.40
C SER A 239 16.91 1.40 -4.83
N GLU A 240 16.95 1.25 -3.51
CA GLU A 240 17.12 -0.06 -2.86
C GLU A 240 15.94 -0.99 -3.15
N GLN A 241 14.72 -0.48 -3.06
CA GLN A 241 13.53 -1.27 -3.39
C GLN A 241 13.50 -1.69 -4.86
N GLN A 242 13.87 -0.80 -5.78
CA GLN A 242 13.98 -1.12 -7.20
C GLN A 242 15.10 -2.10 -7.50
N SER A 243 16.25 -1.99 -6.84
CA SER A 243 17.34 -2.97 -6.93
C SER A 243 16.89 -4.33 -6.40
N LEU A 244 16.20 -4.39 -5.26
CA LEU A 244 15.63 -5.63 -4.73
C LEU A 244 14.60 -6.24 -5.68
N ARG A 245 13.71 -5.40 -6.26
CA ARG A 245 12.74 -5.81 -7.27
C ARG A 245 13.45 -6.38 -8.49
N GLN A 246 14.46 -5.70 -9.03
CA GLN A 246 15.24 -6.17 -10.17
C GLN A 246 16.01 -7.45 -9.85
N ILE A 247 16.63 -7.58 -8.67
CA ILE A 247 17.28 -8.84 -8.26
C ILE A 247 16.27 -9.99 -8.21
N CYS A 248 15.05 -9.73 -7.77
CA CYS A 248 13.98 -10.73 -7.72
C CYS A 248 13.30 -10.98 -9.09
N LEU A 249 13.26 -10.00 -9.99
CA LEU A 249 12.54 -10.06 -11.29
C LEU A 249 13.44 -10.27 -12.50
N THR A 250 14.75 -10.01 -12.44
CA THR A 250 15.64 -10.08 -13.62
C THR A 250 15.66 -11.49 -14.18
N SER A 251 14.97 -11.60 -15.31
CA SER A 251 14.84 -12.73 -16.23
C SER A 251 15.63 -12.51 -17.53
N ASN A 252 16.46 -11.45 -17.60
CA ASN A 252 17.30 -11.14 -18.77
C ASN A 252 18.66 -11.86 -18.79
N SER A 253 18.89 -12.78 -17.85
CA SER A 253 19.86 -13.87 -18.00
C SER A 253 19.08 -15.17 -18.23
N GLU A 254 19.65 -16.14 -18.93
CA GLU A 254 19.07 -17.47 -19.20
C GLU A 254 18.61 -18.24 -17.94
N GLU A 255 18.84 -17.71 -16.73
CA GLU A 255 18.28 -18.15 -15.46
C GLU A 255 17.84 -16.93 -14.60
N PRO A 256 16.68 -16.97 -13.90
CA PRO A 256 16.40 -16.03 -12.82
C PRO A 256 17.44 -16.21 -11.72
N SER A 257 18.06 -15.12 -11.32
CA SER A 257 19.20 -15.16 -10.38
C SER A 257 18.77 -15.41 -8.91
N ALA A 258 17.50 -15.21 -8.57
CA ALA A 258 17.00 -15.29 -7.20
C ALA A 258 15.91 -16.36 -6.99
N SER A 259 16.02 -17.10 -5.89
CA SER A 259 15.00 -18.01 -5.37
C SER A 259 13.89 -17.25 -4.62
N ALA A 260 13.22 -16.33 -5.32
CA ALA A 260 12.20 -15.47 -4.74
C ALA A 260 10.93 -15.40 -5.61
N LEU A 261 9.77 -15.36 -4.95
CA LEU A 261 8.49 -15.00 -5.54
C LEU A 261 8.09 -13.62 -5.02
N ILE A 262 7.95 -12.65 -5.91
CA ILE A 262 7.33 -11.37 -5.54
C ILE A 262 5.82 -11.58 -5.41
N ALA A 263 5.28 -11.16 -4.27
CA ALA A 263 3.86 -11.20 -3.99
C ALA A 263 3.39 -9.81 -3.56
N ASP A 264 2.36 -9.30 -4.24
CA ASP A 264 1.78 -8.02 -3.91
C ASP A 264 0.67 -8.18 -2.85
N PRO A 265 0.64 -7.37 -1.77
CA PRO A 265 -0.40 -7.44 -0.74
C PRO A 265 -1.82 -7.27 -1.29
N GLU A 266 -2.02 -6.43 -2.30
CA GLU A 266 -3.31 -6.21 -2.95
C GLU A 266 -3.79 -7.48 -3.64
N PHE A 267 -2.89 -8.19 -4.34
CA PHE A 267 -3.24 -9.45 -4.99
C PHE A 267 -3.47 -10.58 -3.99
N VAL A 268 -2.56 -10.77 -3.03
CA VAL A 268 -2.68 -11.90 -2.09
C VAL A 268 -3.92 -11.81 -1.21
N ALA A 269 -4.47 -10.61 -1.00
CA ALA A 269 -5.76 -10.45 -0.34
C ALA A 269 -6.90 -11.20 -1.05
N TRP A 270 -6.80 -11.44 -2.37
CA TRP A 270 -7.81 -12.17 -3.14
C TRP A 270 -7.55 -13.68 -3.20
N VAL A 271 -6.35 -14.14 -2.84
CA VAL A 271 -5.98 -15.57 -2.92
C VAL A 271 -6.96 -16.48 -2.16
N PRO A 272 -7.42 -16.18 -0.93
CA PRO A 272 -8.39 -17.04 -0.25
C PRO A 272 -9.66 -17.23 -1.07
N GLU A 273 -10.22 -16.15 -1.63
CA GLU A 273 -11.44 -16.16 -2.44
C GLU A 273 -11.21 -16.86 -3.79
N ILE A 274 -10.14 -16.53 -4.52
CA ILE A 274 -9.77 -17.17 -5.80
C ILE A 274 -9.65 -18.68 -5.62
N VAL A 275 -9.00 -19.13 -4.55
CA VAL A 275 -8.82 -20.56 -4.30
C VAL A 275 -10.16 -21.17 -3.83
N ALA A 276 -10.99 -20.43 -3.08
CA ALA A 276 -12.30 -20.89 -2.62
C ALA A 276 -13.29 -21.13 -3.77
N THR A 277 -13.43 -20.16 -4.67
CA THR A 277 -14.54 -20.08 -5.64
C THR A 277 -14.08 -20.11 -7.10
N GLY A 278 -12.87 -19.61 -7.39
CA GLY A 278 -12.31 -19.54 -8.74
C GLY A 278 -12.69 -18.31 -9.57
N ASP A 279 -13.59 -17.44 -9.07
CA ASP A 279 -14.27 -16.38 -9.83
C ASP A 279 -14.10 -14.96 -9.26
N ALA A 280 -13.32 -14.78 -8.19
CA ALA A 280 -13.23 -13.53 -7.42
C ALA A 280 -12.93 -12.27 -8.28
N LEU A 281 -12.30 -12.48 -9.46
CA LEU A 281 -11.76 -11.44 -10.34
C LEU A 281 -12.45 -11.36 -11.72
N ASP A 282 -13.32 -12.32 -12.07
CA ASP A 282 -13.89 -12.42 -13.42
C ASP A 282 -15.10 -11.50 -13.64
N GLY A 283 -15.78 -11.08 -12.57
CA GLY A 283 -17.08 -10.41 -12.67
C GLY A 283 -18.15 -11.35 -13.25
N ASP A 284 -19.34 -10.82 -13.52
CA ASP A 284 -20.39 -11.58 -14.22
C ASP A 284 -20.63 -11.05 -15.65
N ALA A 285 -21.52 -11.72 -16.39
CA ALA A 285 -21.85 -11.34 -17.77
C ALA A 285 -22.43 -9.92 -17.91
N ALA A 286 -22.97 -9.34 -16.82
CA ALA A 286 -23.53 -8.00 -16.80
C ALA A 286 -22.45 -6.94 -16.51
N THR A 287 -21.50 -7.23 -15.62
CA THR A 287 -20.47 -6.28 -15.19
C THR A 287 -19.19 -6.36 -16.00
N GLY A 288 -18.91 -7.49 -16.64
CA GLY A 288 -17.63 -7.75 -17.29
C GLY A 288 -16.43 -7.76 -16.32
N PRO A 289 -15.19 -7.72 -16.86
CA PRO A 289 -13.98 -7.74 -16.06
C PRO A 289 -13.95 -6.63 -15.01
N GLN A 290 -13.48 -6.96 -13.81
CA GLN A 290 -13.39 -6.02 -12.69
C GLN A 290 -11.95 -5.54 -12.46
N THR A 291 -11.80 -4.34 -11.91
CA THR A 291 -10.52 -3.82 -11.41
C THR A 291 -10.71 -2.99 -10.16
N LEU A 292 -9.63 -2.51 -9.56
CA LEU A 292 -9.64 -1.72 -8.35
C LEU A 292 -9.35 -0.24 -8.65
N TYR A 293 -10.13 0.65 -8.04
CA TYR A 293 -9.98 2.09 -8.13
C TYR A 293 -9.78 2.69 -6.74
N ALA A 294 -8.69 3.42 -6.53
CA ALA A 294 -8.49 4.22 -5.32
C ALA A 294 -9.10 5.62 -5.54
N LEU A 295 -10.27 5.85 -4.96
CA LEU A 295 -11.05 7.08 -5.11
C LEU A 295 -10.76 8.00 -3.92
N LEU A 296 -10.15 9.16 -4.17
CA LEU A 296 -9.52 10.00 -3.13
C LEU A 296 -9.89 11.48 -3.31
N GLY A 297 -9.59 12.32 -2.30
CA GLY A 297 -9.85 13.76 -2.36
C GLY A 297 -11.28 14.09 -1.94
N CYS A 298 -11.98 14.93 -2.71
CA CYS A 298 -13.28 15.50 -2.32
C CYS A 298 -14.50 14.57 -2.44
N VAL A 299 -14.30 13.26 -2.55
CA VAL A 299 -15.40 12.27 -2.46
C VAL A 299 -15.84 12.08 -1.01
N SER A 300 -17.12 11.74 -0.81
CA SER A 300 -17.70 11.53 0.51
C SER A 300 -17.05 10.37 1.27
N ARG A 301 -16.69 9.29 0.56
CA ARG A 301 -16.11 8.08 1.14
C ARG A 301 -14.84 7.67 0.39
N PRO A 302 -13.68 8.30 0.68
CA PRO A 302 -12.43 7.93 0.05
C PRO A 302 -12.00 6.50 0.41
N GLY A 303 -11.38 5.78 -0.54
CA GLY A 303 -10.95 4.39 -0.34
C GLY A 303 -10.79 3.62 -1.64
N ILE A 304 -10.74 2.28 -1.54
CA ILE A 304 -10.55 1.39 -2.69
C ILE A 304 -11.84 0.66 -3.02
N TYR A 305 -12.22 0.71 -4.30
CA TYR A 305 -13.47 0.18 -4.81
C TYR A 305 -13.20 -0.81 -5.94
N LYS A 306 -13.86 -1.97 -5.89
CA LYS A 306 -13.93 -2.88 -7.03
C LYS A 306 -15.05 -2.42 -7.96
N ALA A 307 -14.74 -2.18 -9.23
CA ALA A 307 -15.70 -1.76 -10.23
C ALA A 307 -15.32 -2.31 -11.63
N PRO A 308 -16.27 -2.33 -12.59
CA PRO A 308 -15.98 -2.69 -13.97
C PRO A 308 -14.82 -1.91 -14.56
N VAL A 309 -14.01 -2.59 -15.37
CA VAL A 309 -13.07 -1.89 -16.25
C VAL A 309 -13.88 -0.96 -17.17
N PHE A 310 -13.33 0.24 -17.45
CA PHE A 310 -13.97 1.30 -18.23
C PHE A 310 -15.16 2.01 -17.55
N SER A 311 -15.31 1.91 -16.23
CA SER A 311 -16.22 2.79 -15.49
C SER A 311 -15.88 4.27 -15.74
N THR A 312 -16.91 5.09 -15.84
CA THR A 312 -16.77 6.55 -15.95
C THR A 312 -16.41 7.15 -14.59
N VAL A 313 -15.75 8.30 -14.60
CA VAL A 313 -15.48 9.05 -13.36
C VAL A 313 -16.78 9.39 -12.62
N HIS A 314 -17.86 9.67 -13.33
CA HIS A 314 -19.17 9.92 -12.74
C HIS A 314 -19.70 8.72 -11.94
N GLU A 315 -19.63 7.51 -12.51
CA GLU A 315 -20.03 6.27 -11.83
C GLU A 315 -19.15 5.98 -10.61
N LEU A 316 -17.83 6.17 -10.75
CA LEU A 316 -16.89 5.97 -9.65
C LEU A 316 -17.15 6.96 -8.49
N ILE A 317 -17.41 8.23 -8.78
CA ILE A 317 -17.81 9.21 -7.76
C ILE A 317 -19.09 8.76 -7.04
N ALA A 318 -20.08 8.24 -7.78
CA ALA A 318 -21.31 7.72 -7.19
C ALA A 318 -21.04 6.52 -6.25
N LEU A 319 -20.14 5.59 -6.64
CA LEU A 319 -19.69 4.48 -5.79
C LEU A 319 -19.04 4.95 -4.49
N ALA A 320 -18.32 6.06 -4.52
CA ALA A 320 -17.72 6.70 -3.34
C ALA A 320 -18.72 7.58 -2.54
N GLY A 321 -20.02 7.51 -2.84
CA GLY A 321 -21.05 8.28 -2.12
C GLY A 321 -21.15 9.75 -2.58
N GLY A 322 -20.71 10.06 -3.78
CA GLY A 322 -20.73 11.41 -4.34
C GLY A 322 -19.56 12.28 -3.90
N ILE A 323 -19.63 13.55 -4.28
CA ILE A 323 -18.75 14.61 -3.77
C ILE A 323 -19.25 15.04 -2.39
N ARG A 324 -18.33 15.45 -1.50
CA ARG A 324 -18.66 15.94 -0.15
C ARG A 324 -19.76 17.01 -0.19
N ALA A 325 -20.61 17.01 0.85
CA ALA A 325 -21.76 17.89 0.94
C ALA A 325 -21.37 19.38 0.83
N GLY A 326 -22.07 20.13 -0.02
CA GLY A 326 -21.82 21.55 -0.25
C GLY A 326 -20.69 21.85 -1.25
N GLU A 327 -19.99 20.83 -1.74
CA GLU A 327 -18.93 20.97 -2.74
C GLU A 327 -19.42 20.59 -4.15
N SER A 328 -18.61 20.95 -5.16
CA SER A 328 -18.82 20.48 -6.53
C SER A 328 -17.47 20.18 -7.18
N LEU A 329 -17.44 19.18 -8.07
CA LEU A 329 -16.23 18.77 -8.76
C LEU A 329 -15.69 19.92 -9.63
N HIS A 330 -14.41 20.24 -9.46
CA HIS A 330 -13.66 21.16 -10.31
C HIS A 330 -12.86 20.38 -11.36
N SER A 331 -12.06 19.41 -10.89
CA SER A 331 -11.15 18.61 -11.70
C SER A 331 -10.83 17.29 -11.01
N PHE A 332 -10.17 16.38 -11.72
CA PHE A 332 -9.67 15.12 -11.18
C PHE A 332 -8.32 14.76 -11.78
N VAL A 333 -7.47 14.08 -11.03
CA VAL A 333 -6.17 13.57 -11.48
C VAL A 333 -6.28 12.05 -11.60
N PRO A 334 -6.37 11.50 -12.83
CA PRO A 334 -6.38 10.05 -13.05
C PRO A 334 -4.95 9.50 -13.07
N GLY A 335 -4.74 8.36 -12.42
CA GLY A 335 -3.44 7.71 -12.34
C GLY A 335 -2.49 8.41 -11.38
N ASP A 336 -1.20 8.33 -11.70
CA ASP A 336 -0.14 8.85 -10.85
C ASP A 336 -0.26 10.38 -10.64
N TRP A 337 0.23 10.85 -9.50
CA TRP A 337 0.04 12.24 -9.05
C TRP A 337 0.73 13.30 -9.92
N ASP A 338 1.68 12.90 -10.76
CA ASP A 338 2.40 13.75 -11.71
C ASP A 338 1.60 14.03 -12.99
N ARG A 339 0.43 13.40 -13.14
CA ARG A 339 -0.48 13.59 -14.28
C ARG A 339 -1.20 14.93 -14.23
N VAL A 340 -1.58 15.38 -15.43
CA VAL A 340 -2.36 16.60 -15.61
C VAL A 340 -3.79 16.39 -15.10
N ALA A 341 -4.29 17.34 -14.30
CA ALA A 341 -5.67 17.33 -13.86
C ALA A 341 -6.63 17.55 -15.04
N LEU A 342 -7.62 16.67 -15.17
CA LEU A 342 -8.70 16.79 -16.15
C LEU A 342 -9.87 17.59 -15.55
N PRO A 343 -10.49 18.50 -16.31
CA PRO A 343 -11.63 19.28 -15.83
C PRO A 343 -12.89 18.41 -15.66
N ALA A 344 -13.77 18.82 -14.74
CA ALA A 344 -14.99 18.07 -14.37
C ALA A 344 -15.90 17.67 -15.54
N HIS A 345 -15.92 18.42 -16.65
CA HIS A 345 -16.75 18.08 -17.82
C HIS A 345 -16.28 16.82 -18.56
N HIS A 346 -15.07 16.32 -18.27
CA HIS A 346 -14.59 15.02 -18.73
C HIS A 346 -15.03 13.84 -17.84
N SER A 347 -15.86 14.07 -16.81
CA SER A 347 -16.27 13.01 -15.87
C SER A 347 -17.09 11.88 -16.49
N ASN A 348 -17.68 12.10 -17.67
CA ASN A 348 -18.40 11.07 -18.43
C ASN A 348 -17.47 10.23 -19.32
N LEU A 349 -16.18 10.54 -19.39
CA LEU A 349 -15.21 9.71 -20.10
C LEU A 349 -14.98 8.41 -19.32
N ARG A 350 -14.83 7.31 -20.06
CA ARG A 350 -14.51 6.00 -19.51
C ARG A 350 -13.05 5.96 -19.11
N VAL A 351 -12.77 5.54 -17.88
CA VAL A 351 -11.39 5.42 -17.39
C VAL A 351 -10.75 4.19 -18.03
N ASP A 352 -9.88 4.42 -19.00
CA ASP A 352 -9.12 3.40 -19.73
C ASP A 352 -7.60 3.61 -19.62
N ALA A 353 -6.81 2.75 -20.26
CA ALA A 353 -5.35 2.85 -20.26
C ALA A 353 -4.82 4.14 -20.91
N GLU A 354 -5.60 4.82 -21.74
CA GLU A 354 -5.23 6.09 -22.37
C GLU A 354 -5.42 7.26 -21.38
N ILE A 355 -6.54 7.27 -20.65
CA ILE A 355 -6.82 8.25 -19.59
C ILE A 355 -5.93 8.05 -18.36
N LEU A 356 -5.65 6.80 -18.01
CA LEU A 356 -4.81 6.44 -16.86
C LEU A 356 -3.31 6.54 -17.15
N GLY A 357 -2.95 6.56 -18.45
CA GLY A 357 -1.61 6.25 -18.89
C GLY A 357 -1.20 4.80 -18.57
N HIS A 358 -0.10 4.33 -19.16
CA HIS A 358 0.43 3.02 -18.81
C HIS A 358 0.84 3.02 -17.33
N THR A 359 0.09 2.29 -16.51
CA THR A 359 0.42 2.04 -15.10
C THR A 359 0.55 0.54 -14.86
N GLU A 360 1.67 0.16 -14.25
CA GLU A 360 1.94 -1.20 -13.77
C GLU A 360 1.16 -1.52 -12.48
N ARG A 361 0.50 -0.53 -11.86
CA ARG A 361 -0.23 -0.70 -10.59
C ARG A 361 -1.53 -1.48 -10.78
N MET A 362 -1.87 -2.40 -9.89
CA MET A 362 -3.14 -3.12 -9.97
C MET A 362 -4.34 -2.20 -9.66
N THR A 363 -4.23 -1.38 -8.61
CA THR A 363 -5.23 -0.34 -8.29
C THR A 363 -4.96 0.96 -9.06
N PHE A 364 -6.02 1.54 -9.61
CA PHE A 364 -5.99 2.82 -10.32
C PHE A 364 -6.35 3.99 -9.40
N PRO A 365 -5.40 4.86 -9.01
CA PRO A 365 -5.70 6.03 -8.20
C PRO A 365 -6.40 7.13 -9.01
N ILE A 366 -7.38 7.79 -8.40
CA ILE A 366 -8.03 8.99 -8.91
C ILE A 366 -8.24 9.97 -7.75
N VAL A 367 -7.65 11.16 -7.87
CA VAL A 367 -7.78 12.23 -6.87
C VAL A 367 -8.77 13.28 -7.38
N PHE A 368 -9.88 13.46 -6.67
CA PHE A 368 -10.92 14.44 -6.98
C PHE A 368 -10.67 15.76 -6.27
N ILE A 369 -10.84 16.87 -7.00
CA ILE A 369 -10.61 18.24 -6.54
C ILE A 369 -11.94 19.00 -6.61
N SER A 370 -12.33 19.62 -5.51
CA SER A 370 -13.54 20.44 -5.40
C SER A 370 -13.29 21.89 -5.86
N LYS A 371 -14.36 22.64 -6.16
CA LYS A 371 -14.26 24.08 -6.44
C LYS A 371 -13.90 24.93 -5.22
N SER A 372 -14.14 24.41 -4.01
CA SER A 372 -13.78 25.06 -2.75
C SER A 372 -12.35 24.76 -2.30
N ASP A 373 -11.70 23.76 -2.91
CA ASP A 373 -10.34 23.42 -2.59
C ASP A 373 -9.40 24.56 -2.99
N ASN A 374 -8.58 25.00 -2.04
CA ASN A 374 -7.56 26.00 -2.34
C ASN A 374 -6.41 25.34 -3.10
N LEU A 375 -6.42 25.50 -4.42
CA LEU A 375 -5.37 25.01 -5.32
C LEU A 375 -4.08 25.84 -5.29
N GLN A 376 -3.94 26.82 -4.39
CA GLN A 376 -2.64 27.42 -4.11
C GLN A 376 -1.70 26.34 -3.59
N ARG A 377 -0.98 25.71 -4.52
CA ARG A 377 0.08 24.73 -4.25
C ARG A 377 1.15 25.42 -3.39
N GLN A 378 0.98 25.43 -2.07
CA GLN A 378 2.09 25.48 -1.12
C GLN A 378 2.67 24.06 -0.95
N THR A 379 2.84 23.36 -2.06
CA THR A 379 3.53 22.08 -2.02
C THR A 379 5.02 22.38 -2.00
N ALA A 380 5.77 21.69 -1.13
CA ALA A 380 7.24 21.76 -1.02
C ALA A 380 7.98 21.23 -2.27
N PHE A 381 7.55 21.61 -3.47
CA PHE A 381 8.11 21.18 -4.76
C PHE A 381 8.61 22.42 -5.50
N PRO A 382 9.94 22.69 -5.50
CA PRO A 382 10.53 23.79 -6.24
C PRO A 382 10.47 23.63 -7.78
N SER A 383 10.00 22.49 -8.28
CA SER A 383 10.20 22.06 -9.67
C SER A 383 8.94 22.12 -10.54
N PHE A 384 8.07 23.12 -10.35
CA PHE A 384 7.10 23.54 -11.38
C PHE A 384 6.92 25.05 -11.36
N SER A 385 8.03 25.77 -11.56
CA SER A 385 8.02 27.14 -12.04
C SER A 385 8.69 27.17 -13.41
N ASN A 386 7.88 27.00 -14.46
CA ASN A 386 7.89 27.80 -15.70
C ASN A 386 6.86 27.26 -16.69
#